data_AF-A0A9E2RJM5-F1
#
_entry.id   AF-A0A9E2RJM5-F1
#
_cell.length_a   1.000
_cell.length_b   1.000
_cell.length_c   1.000
_cell.angle_alpha   90.00
_cell.angle_beta   90.00
_cell.angle_gamma   90.00
#
_symmetry.space_group_name_H-M   'P 1'
#
loop_
_entity.id
_entity.type
_entity.pdbx_description
1 polymer ?
#
loop_
_entity_poly.entity_id
_entity_poly.type
_entity_poly.pdbx_seq_one_letter_code
_entity_poly.pdbx_strand_id
1 'polypeptide(L)'
;MPSDPRRAALTTSGHLLFSTNLPFAQDFEQSGGRVVRQATGHLVFYRPDGRRFLAADPEGNPLHECEWGTDATGEVILRHARIRLDWGQWVGLKPAGLVNETSFNLASKPGWQRLKADDLRAMAAQALRVPIEEVRFFYRDEDLLIGPTGRATIRQRKDAFYVLQEGDFERARFMSCMGAMSWPSIDFLPVVELFKSLLPGTGSAVFELIRGLYDDQNEGKPTPRPLRYRGIPTYPSEAAFRLFSSFFTPQAPGGSNPFTLFMNPERSNQVIWLPAGTPPIRYFDQRAGACLTLQGGMLHKVTVASDSSGLSYMSPKGRRFLPCDRSAEIAGRHVILKDRDRLTRLAVTLPHGSPEPPGESLAMSPADWRSIFVQGIPLIPPAD
;
A
#
# COMPACT_ATOMS: atom_id res chain seq x y z
N MET A 1 4.73 -19.23 -29.05
CA MET A 1 3.93 -17.99 -28.96
C MET A 1 4.02 -17.49 -27.53
N PRO A 2 4.38 -16.22 -27.27
CA PRO A 2 4.16 -15.65 -25.94
C PRO A 2 2.68 -15.80 -25.60
N SER A 3 2.37 -16.32 -24.42
CA SER A 3 0.98 -16.39 -23.93
C SER A 3 0.40 -14.97 -23.92
N ASP A 4 -0.84 -14.81 -24.39
CA ASP A 4 -1.57 -13.55 -24.25
C ASP A 4 -1.56 -13.12 -22.77
N PRO A 5 -0.97 -11.96 -22.41
CA PRO A 5 -0.83 -11.55 -21.02
C PRO A 5 -2.18 -11.31 -20.34
N ARG A 6 -3.21 -10.97 -21.11
CA ARG A 6 -4.59 -10.87 -20.60
C ARG A 6 -5.07 -12.23 -20.12
N ARG A 7 -4.92 -13.25 -20.97
CA ARG A 7 -5.25 -14.64 -20.63
C ARG A 7 -4.39 -15.14 -19.47
N ALA A 8 -3.08 -14.88 -19.48
CA ALA A 8 -2.18 -15.27 -18.41
C ALA A 8 -2.59 -14.67 -17.05
N ALA A 9 -3.04 -13.40 -17.02
CA ALA A 9 -3.51 -12.75 -15.81
C ALA A 9 -4.78 -13.40 -15.22
N LEU A 10 -5.69 -13.86 -16.08
CA LEU A 10 -7.00 -14.37 -15.67
C LEU A 10 -7.02 -15.88 -15.43
N THR A 11 -6.25 -16.67 -16.18
CA THR A 11 -6.38 -18.13 -16.21
C THR A 11 -5.24 -18.88 -15.54
N THR A 12 -4.12 -18.22 -15.21
CA THR A 12 -3.02 -18.87 -14.48
C THR A 12 -3.48 -19.20 -13.06
N SER A 13 -3.22 -20.45 -12.64
CA SER A 13 -3.60 -20.91 -11.30
C SER A 13 -3.02 -20.00 -10.21
N GLY A 14 -3.85 -19.65 -9.24
CA GLY A 14 -3.47 -18.77 -8.13
C GLY A 14 -3.45 -17.28 -8.45
N HIS A 15 -3.71 -16.84 -9.70
CA HIS A 15 -3.81 -15.41 -10.03
C HIS A 15 -5.14 -14.78 -9.63
N LEU A 16 -6.24 -15.53 -9.74
CA LEU A 16 -7.55 -15.16 -9.22
C LEU A 16 -7.95 -16.17 -8.15
N LEU A 17 -8.25 -15.71 -6.94
CA LEU A 17 -8.71 -16.57 -5.85
C LEU A 17 -10.07 -16.17 -5.30
N PHE A 18 -10.53 -14.93 -5.47
CA PHE A 18 -11.85 -14.55 -4.97
C PHE A 18 -12.94 -15.16 -5.84
N SER A 19 -13.89 -15.84 -5.20
CA SER A 19 -14.96 -16.56 -5.89
C SER A 19 -15.79 -15.65 -6.80
N THR A 20 -15.99 -14.39 -6.40
CA THR A 20 -16.69 -13.37 -7.21
C THR A 20 -15.94 -12.99 -8.48
N ASN A 21 -14.64 -13.25 -8.55
CA ASN A 21 -13.80 -12.92 -9.71
C ASN A 21 -13.58 -14.11 -10.64
N LEU A 22 -13.82 -15.35 -10.18
CA LEU A 22 -13.63 -16.56 -10.99
C LEU A 22 -14.44 -16.58 -12.30
N PRO A 23 -15.67 -16.03 -12.40
CA PRO A 23 -16.38 -15.97 -13.68
C PRO A 23 -15.59 -15.23 -14.78
N PHE A 24 -14.79 -14.22 -14.44
CA PHE A 24 -13.95 -13.49 -15.40
C PHE A 24 -12.83 -14.35 -16.00
N ALA A 25 -12.43 -15.44 -15.34
CA ALA A 25 -11.46 -16.40 -15.88
C ALA A 25 -12.09 -17.34 -16.93
N GLN A 26 -13.40 -17.58 -16.84
CA GLN A 26 -14.13 -18.48 -17.73
C GLN A 26 -14.51 -17.76 -19.03
N ASP A 27 -15.22 -16.64 -18.91
CA ASP A 27 -15.60 -15.79 -20.04
C ASP A 27 -15.61 -14.33 -19.60
N PHE A 28 -14.50 -13.63 -19.87
CA PHE A 28 -14.30 -12.25 -19.44
C PHE A 28 -15.28 -11.28 -20.10
N GLU A 29 -15.53 -11.44 -21.42
CA GLU A 29 -16.39 -10.52 -22.17
C GLU A 29 -17.86 -10.75 -21.81
N GLN A 30 -18.29 -12.01 -21.70
CA GLN A 30 -19.66 -12.34 -21.30
C GLN A 30 -19.95 -11.90 -19.85
N SER A 31 -18.95 -11.93 -18.97
CA SER A 31 -19.06 -11.41 -17.60
C SER A 31 -19.05 -9.87 -17.54
N GLY A 32 -18.98 -9.18 -18.69
CA GLY A 32 -18.94 -7.71 -18.79
C GLY A 32 -17.64 -7.10 -18.27
N GLY A 33 -16.56 -7.88 -18.26
CA GLY A 33 -15.24 -7.41 -17.85
C GLY A 33 -14.69 -6.39 -18.85
N ARG A 34 -13.97 -5.39 -18.34
CA ARG A 34 -13.23 -4.42 -19.16
C ARG A 34 -11.76 -4.43 -18.76
N VAL A 35 -10.85 -4.41 -19.74
CA VAL A 35 -9.41 -4.33 -19.48
C VAL A 35 -8.83 -3.08 -20.14
N VAL A 36 -7.97 -2.38 -19.41
CA VAL A 36 -7.19 -1.23 -19.92
C VAL A 36 -5.72 -1.56 -19.84
N ARG A 37 -5.00 -1.34 -20.94
CA ARG A 37 -3.53 -1.37 -20.95
C ARG A 37 -3.00 0.04 -20.72
N GLN A 38 -2.24 0.23 -19.65
CA GLN A 38 -1.59 1.50 -19.33
C GLN A 38 -0.38 1.75 -20.25
N ALA A 39 0.11 3.00 -20.28
CA ALA A 39 1.29 3.38 -21.05
C ALA A 39 2.55 2.57 -20.66
N THR A 40 2.62 2.07 -19.42
CA THR A 40 3.69 1.20 -18.92
C THR A 40 3.56 -0.26 -19.34
N GLY A 41 2.49 -0.60 -20.08
CA GLY A 41 2.13 -1.95 -20.52
C GLY A 41 1.30 -2.75 -19.51
N HIS A 42 1.17 -2.26 -18.27
CA HIS A 42 0.37 -2.87 -17.21
C HIS A 42 -1.09 -3.01 -17.62
N LEU A 43 -1.72 -4.07 -17.12
CA LEU A 43 -3.12 -4.40 -17.39
C LEU A 43 -3.96 -4.14 -16.14
N VAL A 44 -5.05 -3.40 -16.31
CA VAL A 44 -6.01 -3.14 -15.24
C VAL A 44 -7.37 -3.69 -15.67
N PHE A 45 -7.94 -4.57 -14.86
CA PHE A 45 -9.18 -5.28 -15.14
C PHE A 45 -10.28 -4.77 -14.22
N TYR A 46 -11.43 -4.49 -14.83
CA TYR A 46 -12.58 -3.87 -14.20
C TYR A 46 -13.81 -4.78 -14.33
N ARG A 47 -14.62 -4.75 -13.28
CA ARG A 47 -15.99 -5.30 -13.24
C ARG A 47 -16.93 -4.42 -14.08
N PRO A 48 -18.14 -4.91 -14.41
CA PRO A 48 -19.15 -4.12 -15.13
C PRO A 48 -19.52 -2.79 -14.46
N ASP A 49 -19.43 -2.73 -13.12
CA ASP A 49 -19.68 -1.51 -12.33
C ASP A 49 -18.48 -0.53 -12.30
N GLY A 50 -17.45 -0.78 -13.11
CA GLY A 50 -16.27 0.06 -13.22
C GLY A 50 -15.26 -0.11 -12.09
N ARG A 51 -15.47 -1.03 -11.15
CA ARG A 51 -14.51 -1.28 -10.06
C ARG A 51 -13.40 -2.21 -10.52
N ARG A 52 -12.15 -1.79 -10.33
CA ARG A 52 -10.96 -2.61 -10.59
C ARG A 52 -10.94 -3.83 -9.68
N PHE A 53 -10.86 -5.02 -10.26
CA PHE A 53 -10.73 -6.27 -9.48
C PHE A 53 -9.34 -6.92 -9.61
N LEU A 54 -8.56 -6.58 -10.64
CA LEU A 54 -7.20 -7.13 -10.83
C LEU A 54 -6.31 -6.06 -11.47
N ALA A 55 -5.08 -5.95 -11.01
CA ALA A 55 -4.01 -5.26 -11.73
C ALA A 55 -2.84 -6.23 -11.95
N ALA A 56 -2.27 -6.23 -13.14
CA ALA A 56 -1.16 -7.10 -13.51
C ALA A 56 -0.09 -6.34 -14.30
N ASP A 57 1.13 -6.85 -14.26
CA ASP A 57 2.23 -6.37 -15.09
C ASP A 57 2.04 -6.77 -16.58
N PRO A 58 2.90 -6.31 -17.50
CA PRO A 58 2.75 -6.60 -18.92
C PRO A 58 2.84 -8.08 -19.32
N GLU A 59 3.39 -8.95 -18.45
CA GLU A 59 3.45 -10.40 -18.65
C GLU A 59 2.23 -11.12 -18.05
N GLY A 60 1.34 -10.38 -17.37
CA GLY A 60 0.14 -10.92 -16.73
C GLY A 60 0.38 -11.39 -15.29
N ASN A 61 1.48 -10.98 -14.65
CA ASN A 61 1.70 -11.28 -13.23
C ASN A 61 0.88 -10.32 -12.35
N PRO A 62 0.05 -10.83 -11.42
CA PRO A 62 -0.76 -10.00 -10.55
C PRO A 62 0.08 -9.12 -9.61
N LEU A 63 -0.29 -7.85 -9.54
CA LEU A 63 0.14 -6.89 -8.52
C LEU A 63 -0.80 -6.95 -7.31
N HIS A 64 -2.10 -6.95 -7.56
CA HIS A 64 -3.15 -7.10 -6.55
C HIS A 64 -4.45 -7.61 -7.16
N GLU A 65 -5.29 -8.21 -6.33
CA GLU A 65 -6.66 -8.61 -6.63
C GLU A 65 -7.60 -8.00 -5.57
N CYS A 66 -8.75 -7.49 -5.99
CA CYS A 66 -9.77 -6.88 -5.14
C CYS A 66 -11.09 -7.66 -5.26
N GLU A 67 -11.70 -7.94 -4.12
CA GLU A 67 -13.06 -8.45 -4.01
C GLU A 67 -14.00 -7.32 -3.62
N TRP A 68 -14.95 -7.02 -4.50
CA TRP A 68 -15.97 -6.01 -4.28
C TRP A 68 -17.32 -6.68 -4.06
N GLY A 69 -18.14 -6.09 -3.18
CA GLY A 69 -19.52 -6.50 -2.97
C GLY A 69 -20.39 -5.31 -2.62
N THR A 70 -21.60 -5.57 -2.14
CA THR A 70 -22.52 -4.56 -1.63
C THR A 70 -22.71 -4.75 -0.14
N ASP A 71 -22.87 -3.67 0.61
CA ASP A 71 -23.24 -3.73 2.03
C ASP A 71 -24.76 -3.85 2.22
N ALA A 72 -25.22 -3.80 3.47
CA ALA A 72 -26.65 -3.91 3.80
C ALA A 72 -27.50 -2.73 3.27
N THR A 73 -26.87 -1.61 2.92
CA THR A 73 -27.52 -0.42 2.35
C THR A 73 -27.54 -0.45 0.81
N GLY A 74 -26.88 -1.45 0.21
CA GLY A 74 -26.72 -1.56 -1.24
C GLY A 74 -25.51 -0.81 -1.79
N GLU A 75 -24.74 -0.14 -0.93
CA GLU A 75 -23.54 0.59 -1.33
C GLU A 75 -22.40 -0.38 -1.68
N VAL A 76 -21.66 -0.06 -2.74
CA VAL A 76 -20.53 -0.88 -3.18
C VAL A 76 -19.36 -0.70 -2.22
N ILE A 77 -18.86 -1.81 -1.67
CA ILE A 77 -17.76 -1.84 -0.72
C ILE A 77 -16.65 -2.80 -1.15
N LEU A 78 -15.41 -2.48 -0.79
CA LEU A 78 -14.31 -3.43 -0.85
C LEU A 78 -14.50 -4.43 0.30
N ARG A 79 -14.58 -5.72 -0.02
CA ARG A 79 -14.71 -6.82 0.95
C ARG A 79 -13.35 -7.31 1.38
N HIS A 80 -12.48 -7.54 0.40
CA HIS A 80 -11.12 -8.00 0.59
C HIS A 80 -10.23 -7.43 -0.52
N ALA A 81 -8.94 -7.32 -0.23
CA ALA A 81 -7.94 -7.28 -1.29
C ALA A 81 -6.77 -8.16 -0.90
N ARG A 82 -6.04 -8.64 -1.90
CA ARG A 82 -4.74 -9.29 -1.71
C ARG A 82 -3.73 -8.64 -2.61
N ILE A 83 -2.53 -8.44 -2.08
CA ILE A 83 -1.49 -7.60 -2.67
C ILE A 83 -0.21 -8.42 -2.69
N ARG A 84 0.38 -8.58 -3.86
CA ARG A 84 1.62 -9.34 -4.03
C ARG A 84 2.80 -8.44 -3.70
N LEU A 85 3.72 -8.91 -2.87
CA LEU A 85 4.96 -8.23 -2.53
C LEU A 85 6.05 -8.53 -3.56
N ASP A 86 7.11 -7.71 -3.57
CA ASP A 86 8.20 -7.78 -4.56
C ASP A 86 8.94 -9.13 -4.58
N TRP A 87 8.91 -9.86 -3.47
CA TRP A 87 9.52 -11.18 -3.32
C TRP A 87 8.50 -12.33 -3.43
N GLY A 88 7.26 -12.03 -3.85
CA GLY A 88 6.25 -13.02 -4.22
C GLY A 88 5.19 -13.32 -3.17
N GLN A 89 5.41 -12.98 -1.90
CA GLN A 89 4.43 -13.17 -0.82
C GLN A 89 3.16 -12.36 -1.02
N TRP A 90 2.03 -12.92 -0.62
CA TRP A 90 0.74 -12.24 -0.60
C TRP A 90 0.41 -11.68 0.78
N VAL A 91 -0.06 -10.44 0.80
CA VAL A 91 -0.63 -9.79 1.98
C VAL A 91 -2.10 -9.49 1.70
N GLY A 92 -2.97 -9.84 2.63
CA GLY A 92 -4.38 -9.57 2.58
C GLY A 92 -4.75 -8.30 3.33
N LEU A 93 -5.80 -7.64 2.86
CA LEU A 93 -6.44 -6.48 3.44
C LEU A 93 -7.92 -6.82 3.68
N LYS A 94 -8.39 -6.62 4.92
CA LYS A 94 -9.81 -6.65 5.31
C LYS A 94 -10.24 -5.26 5.75
N PRO A 95 -11.04 -4.53 4.94
CA PRO A 95 -11.66 -3.30 5.37
C PRO A 95 -12.49 -3.50 6.64
N ALA A 96 -12.33 -2.63 7.63
CA ALA A 96 -12.92 -2.77 8.95
C ALA A 96 -12.72 -4.15 9.62
N GLY A 97 -11.63 -4.87 9.27
CA GLY A 97 -11.33 -6.22 9.77
C GLY A 97 -10.95 -6.28 11.26
N LEU A 98 -10.71 -5.12 11.88
CA LEU A 98 -10.52 -4.99 13.33
C LEU A 98 -11.45 -3.91 13.88
N VAL A 99 -12.23 -4.24 14.90
CA VAL A 99 -13.09 -3.30 15.64
C VAL A 99 -12.69 -3.31 17.10
N ASN A 100 -12.09 -2.21 17.57
CA ASN A 100 -11.78 -2.03 18.97
C ASN A 100 -12.99 -1.40 19.67
N GLU A 101 -13.54 -2.09 20.68
CA GLU A 101 -14.64 -1.56 21.48
C GLU A 101 -14.12 -1.05 22.83
N THR A 102 -14.52 0.16 23.20
CA THR A 102 -14.28 0.73 24.53
C THR A 102 -15.62 1.12 25.14
N SER A 103 -15.90 0.62 26.36
CA SER A 103 -17.10 1.01 27.11
C SER A 103 -16.74 1.81 28.36
N PHE A 104 -17.57 2.80 28.70
CA PHE A 104 -17.48 3.51 29.97
C PHE A 104 -18.87 3.86 30.50
N ASN A 105 -18.94 4.13 31.80
CA ASN A 105 -20.19 4.42 32.48
C ASN A 105 -20.41 5.94 32.58
N LEU A 106 -21.47 6.44 31.95
CA LEU A 106 -21.93 7.83 32.01
C LEU A 106 -23.02 8.07 33.06
N ALA A 107 -23.51 7.03 33.74
CA ALA A 107 -24.65 7.15 34.66
C ALA A 107 -24.43 8.15 35.81
N SER A 108 -23.17 8.38 36.19
CA SER A 108 -22.77 9.37 37.21
C SER A 108 -22.67 10.80 36.68
N LYS A 109 -22.75 11.03 35.36
CA LYS A 109 -22.69 12.36 34.75
C LYS A 109 -24.09 12.99 34.74
N PRO A 110 -24.31 14.16 35.35
CA PRO A 110 -25.60 14.84 35.29
C PRO A 110 -26.07 15.07 33.84
N GLY A 111 -27.32 14.72 33.57
CA GLY A 111 -27.92 14.91 32.24
C GLY A 111 -27.44 13.93 31.16
N TRP A 112 -26.79 12.82 31.52
CA TRP A 112 -26.27 11.84 30.56
C TRP A 112 -27.32 11.31 29.57
N GLN A 113 -28.59 11.25 29.99
CA GLN A 113 -29.71 10.79 29.15
C GLN A 113 -29.94 11.67 27.91
N ARG A 114 -29.42 12.91 27.92
CA ARG A 114 -29.56 13.87 26.81
C ARG A 114 -28.34 13.88 25.89
N LEU A 115 -27.27 13.16 26.24
CA LEU A 115 -26.06 13.10 25.43
C LEU A 115 -26.34 12.39 24.11
N LYS A 116 -25.69 12.88 23.06
CA LYS A 116 -25.70 12.34 21.71
C LYS A 116 -24.31 11.88 21.31
N ALA A 117 -24.20 11.20 20.17
CA ALA A 117 -22.92 10.79 19.59
C ALA A 117 -21.92 11.97 19.51
N ASP A 118 -22.38 13.15 19.11
CA ASP A 118 -21.54 14.33 18.96
C ASP A 118 -20.98 14.86 20.29
N ASP A 119 -21.68 14.67 21.41
CA ASP A 119 -21.15 14.97 22.74
C ASP A 119 -20.00 14.02 23.10
N LEU A 120 -20.12 12.73 22.74
CA LEU A 120 -19.02 11.76 22.91
C LEU A 120 -17.82 12.12 22.03
N ARG A 121 -18.06 12.58 20.79
CA ARG A 121 -16.99 13.08 19.92
C ARG A 121 -16.30 14.30 20.51
N ALA A 122 -17.05 15.24 21.06
CA ALA A 122 -16.47 16.42 21.72
C ALA A 122 -15.60 16.03 22.92
N MET A 123 -16.05 15.07 23.73
CA MET A 123 -15.25 14.51 24.83
C MET A 123 -13.98 13.82 24.32
N ALA A 124 -14.07 13.01 23.27
CA ALA A 124 -12.92 12.35 22.65
C ALA A 124 -11.93 13.37 22.05
N ALA A 125 -12.43 14.39 21.35
CA ALA A 125 -11.63 15.47 20.79
C ALA A 125 -10.83 16.21 21.87
N GLN A 126 -11.49 16.52 23.00
CA GLN A 126 -10.84 17.13 24.16
C GLN A 126 -9.77 16.21 24.78
N ALA A 127 -10.08 14.92 24.98
CA ALA A 127 -9.16 13.96 25.58
C ALA A 127 -7.92 13.71 24.71
N LEU A 128 -8.13 13.61 23.40
CA LEU A 128 -7.08 13.32 22.41
C LEU A 128 -6.37 14.58 21.91
N ARG A 129 -6.85 15.78 22.32
CA ARG A 129 -6.34 17.09 21.90
C ARG A 129 -6.29 17.25 20.38
N VAL A 130 -7.34 16.79 19.71
CA VAL A 130 -7.51 16.92 18.26
C VAL A 130 -8.77 17.72 17.94
N PRO A 131 -8.86 18.39 16.79
CA PRO A 131 -10.11 19.02 16.36
C PRO A 131 -11.27 18.02 16.30
N ILE A 132 -12.47 18.45 16.68
CA ILE A 132 -13.67 17.60 16.64
C ILE A 132 -13.95 17.06 15.23
N GLU A 133 -13.60 17.81 14.18
CA GLU A 133 -13.75 17.38 12.79
C GLU A 133 -12.90 16.14 12.46
N GLU A 134 -11.74 15.97 13.09
CA GLU A 134 -10.95 14.74 12.91
C GLU A 134 -11.69 13.56 13.57
N VAL A 135 -12.27 13.76 14.76
CA VAL A 135 -13.06 12.71 15.43
C VAL A 135 -14.31 12.34 14.63
N ARG A 136 -15.04 13.32 14.09
CA ARG A 136 -16.20 13.08 13.20
C ARG A 136 -15.81 12.31 11.94
N PHE A 137 -14.61 12.55 11.42
CA PHE A 137 -14.11 11.84 10.23
C PHE A 137 -13.95 10.33 10.48
N PHE A 138 -13.44 9.93 11.66
CA PHE A 138 -13.15 8.52 11.96
C PHE A 138 -14.25 7.78 12.73
N TYR A 139 -15.17 8.49 13.40
CA TYR A 139 -16.23 7.89 14.21
C TYR A 139 -17.61 8.31 13.71
N ARG A 140 -18.32 7.38 13.07
CA ARG A 140 -19.70 7.58 12.59
C ARG A 140 -20.69 7.48 13.75
N ASP A 141 -21.94 7.85 13.53
CA ASP A 141 -22.96 7.81 14.59
C ASP A 141 -23.18 6.37 15.10
N GLU A 142 -23.14 5.39 14.20
CA GLU A 142 -23.22 3.95 14.52
C GLU A 142 -22.05 3.41 15.36
N ASP A 143 -20.94 4.15 15.39
CA ASP A 143 -19.75 3.80 16.18
C ASP A 143 -19.85 4.29 17.63
N LEU A 144 -20.88 5.09 17.96
CA LEU A 144 -21.04 5.78 19.23
C LEU A 144 -22.43 5.50 19.82
N LEU A 145 -22.51 4.51 20.70
CA LEU A 145 -23.76 4.05 21.28
C LEU A 145 -23.86 4.43 22.74
N ILE A 146 -24.99 5.01 23.16
CA ILE A 146 -25.32 5.26 24.57
C ILE A 146 -26.52 4.38 24.92
N GLY A 147 -26.28 3.36 25.76
CA GLY A 147 -27.30 2.44 26.21
C GLY A 147 -28.25 3.06 27.25
N PRO A 148 -29.42 2.43 27.48
CA PRO A 148 -30.44 2.93 28.40
C PRO A 148 -30.02 2.93 29.87
N THR A 149 -28.89 2.30 30.21
CA THR A 149 -28.31 2.26 31.57
C THR A 149 -27.20 3.28 31.77
N GLY A 150 -26.93 4.14 30.78
CA GLY A 150 -25.81 5.09 30.81
C GLY A 150 -24.48 4.48 30.41
N ARG A 151 -24.44 3.22 29.97
CA ARG A 151 -23.23 2.63 29.38
C ARG A 151 -23.03 3.17 27.96
N ALA A 152 -21.96 3.91 27.74
CA ALA A 152 -21.54 4.31 26.41
C ALA A 152 -20.52 3.30 25.85
N THR A 153 -20.61 3.01 24.55
CA THR A 153 -19.68 2.17 23.80
C THR A 153 -19.19 2.94 22.58
N ILE A 154 -17.88 3.00 22.42
CA ILE A 154 -17.19 3.55 21.25
C ILE A 154 -16.58 2.40 20.47
N ARG A 155 -16.86 2.33 19.17
CA ARG A 155 -16.26 1.37 18.23
C ARG A 155 -15.26 2.08 17.34
N GLN A 156 -14.00 1.67 17.38
CA GLN A 156 -13.00 2.14 16.45
C GLN A 156 -12.74 1.07 15.40
N ARG A 157 -13.14 1.36 14.15
CA ARG A 157 -12.91 0.48 13.01
C ARG A 157 -11.53 0.73 12.41
N LYS A 158 -10.85 -0.35 12.06
CA LYS A 158 -9.53 -0.33 11.42
C LYS A 158 -9.49 -1.34 10.29
N ASP A 159 -8.78 -0.99 9.23
CA ASP A 159 -8.50 -1.91 8.14
C ASP A 159 -7.35 -2.82 8.56
N ALA A 160 -7.54 -4.13 8.44
CA ALA A 160 -6.62 -5.12 8.97
C ALA A 160 -5.80 -5.77 7.85
N PHE A 161 -4.51 -5.96 8.09
CA PHE A 161 -3.57 -6.64 7.21
C PHE A 161 -3.22 -8.02 7.72
N TYR A 162 -3.09 -8.97 6.80
CA TYR A 162 -2.80 -10.37 7.09
C TYR A 162 -1.70 -10.90 6.18
N VAL A 163 -0.85 -11.78 6.69
CA VAL A 163 -0.01 -12.63 5.84
C VAL A 163 -0.86 -13.76 5.29
N LEU A 164 -0.83 -13.97 3.97
CA LEU A 164 -1.59 -15.03 3.29
C LEU A 164 -0.64 -16.12 2.83
N GLN A 165 -0.57 -17.24 3.56
CA GLN A 165 0.39 -18.32 3.30
C GLN A 165 0.22 -18.92 1.89
N GLU A 166 -1.01 -19.13 1.45
CA GLU A 166 -1.38 -19.71 0.14
C GLU A 166 -2.02 -18.67 -0.78
N GLY A 167 -1.97 -17.39 -0.40
CA GLY A 167 -2.54 -16.28 -1.16
C GLY A 167 -4.03 -16.02 -0.95
N ASP A 168 -4.71 -16.84 -0.14
CA ASP A 168 -6.10 -16.67 0.29
C ASP A 168 -6.21 -16.31 1.78
N PHE A 169 -7.45 -16.13 2.25
CA PHE A 169 -7.76 -15.78 3.64
C PHE A 169 -8.04 -16.98 4.56
N GLU A 170 -7.99 -18.23 4.08
CA GLU A 170 -8.33 -19.42 4.87
C GLU A 170 -7.33 -19.63 6.02
N ARG A 171 -6.03 -19.38 5.73
CA ARG A 171 -4.93 -19.51 6.69
C ARG A 171 -4.26 -18.17 6.99
N ALA A 172 -5.04 -17.10 6.98
CA ALA A 172 -4.55 -15.75 7.20
C ALA A 172 -4.05 -15.53 8.64
N ARG A 173 -2.82 -15.02 8.79
CA ARG A 173 -2.26 -14.60 10.09
C ARG A 173 -2.30 -13.08 10.20
N PHE A 174 -2.92 -12.54 11.25
CA PHE A 174 -2.98 -11.10 11.47
C PHE A 174 -1.56 -10.52 11.58
N MET A 175 -1.33 -9.41 10.90
CA MET A 175 -0.04 -8.72 10.88
C MET A 175 -0.16 -7.34 11.53
N SER A 176 -1.16 -6.55 11.13
CA SER A 176 -1.27 -5.15 11.51
C SER A 176 -2.62 -4.54 11.12
N CYS A 177 -2.84 -3.27 11.42
CA CYS A 177 -4.00 -2.51 10.98
C CYS A 177 -3.65 -1.05 10.65
N MET A 178 -4.57 -0.35 10.00
CA MET A 178 -4.51 1.10 9.77
C MET A 178 -5.88 1.73 9.96
N GLY A 179 -5.94 3.07 9.98
CA GLY A 179 -7.23 3.77 10.02
C GLY A 179 -8.14 3.33 8.86
N ALA A 180 -9.41 3.07 9.15
CA ALA A 180 -10.34 2.57 8.15
C ALA A 180 -10.50 3.57 7.00
N MET A 181 -10.24 3.13 5.78
CA MET A 181 -10.41 3.94 4.58
C MET A 181 -11.79 3.74 3.95
N SER A 182 -12.28 4.81 3.31
CA SER A 182 -13.37 4.68 2.35
C SER A 182 -12.82 4.16 1.02
N TRP A 183 -12.62 2.85 0.91
CA TRP A 183 -12.07 2.22 -0.30
C TRP A 183 -12.82 2.55 -1.60
N PRO A 184 -14.16 2.71 -1.62
CA PRO A 184 -14.88 3.17 -2.81
C PRO A 184 -14.60 4.63 -3.22
N SER A 185 -14.07 5.45 -2.32
CA SER A 185 -13.85 6.90 -2.49
C SER A 185 -12.70 7.37 -1.59
N ILE A 186 -11.46 7.12 -2.02
CA ILE A 186 -10.24 7.48 -1.29
C ILE A 186 -10.18 9.01 -1.12
N ASP A 187 -10.03 9.44 0.14
CA ASP A 187 -10.15 10.84 0.55
C ASP A 187 -9.08 11.30 1.56
N PHE A 188 -8.22 10.40 2.03
CA PHE A 188 -7.06 10.74 2.86
C PHE A 188 -5.89 9.77 2.69
N LEU A 189 -4.72 10.17 3.19
CA LEU A 189 -3.57 9.29 3.41
C LEU A 189 -3.56 8.81 4.87
N PRO A 190 -3.58 7.49 5.14
CA PRO A 190 -3.70 6.97 6.49
C PRO A 190 -2.40 7.10 7.28
N VAL A 191 -2.51 7.01 8.60
CA VAL A 191 -1.36 6.76 9.48
C VAL A 191 -0.75 5.41 9.15
N VAL A 192 0.56 5.43 8.92
CA VAL A 192 1.34 4.27 8.50
C VAL A 192 2.34 3.80 9.55
N GLU A 193 2.12 4.10 10.83
CA GLU A 193 3.06 3.77 11.91
C GLU A 193 3.47 2.30 11.93
N LEU A 194 2.54 1.42 11.58
CA LEU A 194 2.77 -0.01 11.59
C LEU A 194 3.44 -0.54 10.31
N PHE A 195 3.74 0.28 9.30
CA PHE A 195 4.51 -0.15 8.13
C PHE A 195 5.95 -0.54 8.45
N LYS A 196 6.48 -0.06 9.59
CA LYS A 196 7.81 -0.46 10.06
C LYS A 196 7.88 -1.88 10.63
N SER A 197 6.73 -2.45 11.02
CA SER A 197 6.64 -3.81 11.57
C SER A 197 6.02 -4.81 10.61
N LEU A 198 5.78 -4.44 9.35
CA LEU A 198 5.27 -5.36 8.33
C LEU A 198 6.40 -6.07 7.61
N LEU A 199 6.01 -7.06 6.83
CA LEU A 199 6.88 -7.68 5.85
C LEU A 199 7.49 -6.61 4.91
N PRO A 200 8.78 -6.75 4.55
CA PRO A 200 9.43 -5.83 3.63
C PRO A 200 8.65 -5.66 2.31
N GLY A 201 8.43 -4.41 1.93
CA GLY A 201 7.70 -4.05 0.70
C GLY A 201 6.19 -3.83 0.87
N THR A 202 5.58 -4.20 2.01
CA THR A 202 4.12 -4.05 2.18
C THR A 202 3.66 -2.60 2.05
N GLY A 203 4.34 -1.63 2.66
CA GLY A 203 3.95 -0.22 2.56
C GLY A 203 3.89 0.28 1.12
N SER A 204 4.90 -0.01 0.30
CA SER A 204 4.93 0.38 -1.11
C SER A 204 3.85 -0.33 -1.94
N ALA A 205 3.64 -1.63 -1.74
CA ALA A 205 2.64 -2.39 -2.48
C ALA A 205 1.20 -1.98 -2.11
N VAL A 206 0.94 -1.66 -0.83
CA VAL A 206 -0.35 -1.11 -0.38
C VAL A 206 -0.56 0.28 -0.98
N PHE A 207 0.46 1.12 -1.03
CA PHE A 207 0.36 2.43 -1.67
C PHE A 207 0.17 2.34 -3.18
N GLU A 208 0.71 1.31 -3.85
CA GLU A 208 0.42 1.01 -5.25
C GLU A 208 -1.08 0.70 -5.45
N LEU A 209 -1.70 -0.08 -4.55
CA LEU A 209 -3.15 -0.32 -4.55
C LEU A 209 -3.94 0.98 -4.30
N ILE A 210 -3.63 1.72 -3.23
CA ILE A 210 -4.30 2.98 -2.87
C ILE A 210 -4.20 3.96 -4.04
N ARG A 211 -3.01 4.13 -4.62
CA ARG A 211 -2.80 5.02 -5.75
C ARG A 211 -3.59 4.58 -6.98
N GLY A 212 -3.59 3.29 -7.29
CA GLY A 212 -4.35 2.73 -8.41
C GLY A 212 -5.85 2.97 -8.30
N LEU A 213 -6.43 2.68 -7.14
CA LEU A 213 -7.85 2.93 -6.86
C LEU A 213 -8.18 4.43 -6.86
N TYR A 214 -7.29 5.26 -6.32
CA TYR A 214 -7.46 6.71 -6.34
C TYR A 214 -7.48 7.24 -7.78
N ASP A 215 -6.59 6.77 -8.64
CA ASP A 215 -6.55 7.19 -10.05
C ASP A 215 -7.84 6.78 -10.78
N ASP A 216 -8.35 5.55 -10.56
CA ASP A 216 -9.64 5.11 -11.13
C ASP A 216 -10.79 6.04 -10.70
N GLN A 217 -10.80 6.47 -9.43
CA GLN A 217 -11.83 7.34 -8.87
C GLN A 217 -11.71 8.80 -9.32
N ASN A 218 -10.58 9.17 -9.93
CA ASN A 218 -10.34 10.52 -10.45
C ASN A 218 -10.21 10.56 -11.99
N GLU A 219 -10.41 9.44 -12.68
CA GLU A 219 -10.42 9.37 -14.13
C GLU A 219 -11.44 10.37 -14.71
N GLY A 220 -11.01 11.13 -15.73
CA GLY A 220 -11.83 12.14 -16.40
C GLY A 220 -12.05 13.44 -15.61
N LYS A 221 -11.54 13.58 -14.37
CA LYS A 221 -11.66 14.83 -13.61
C LYS A 221 -10.56 15.82 -13.99
N PRO A 222 -10.89 17.11 -14.24
CA PRO A 222 -9.89 18.11 -14.64
C PRO A 222 -8.89 18.43 -13.52
N THR A 223 -9.31 18.28 -12.26
CA THR A 223 -8.44 18.44 -11.09
C THR A 223 -8.62 17.22 -10.17
N PRO A 224 -7.54 16.49 -9.85
CA PRO A 224 -7.63 15.33 -8.98
C PRO A 224 -7.92 15.78 -7.54
N ARG A 225 -8.69 14.99 -6.79
CA ARG A 225 -9.06 15.32 -5.40
C ARG A 225 -7.82 15.42 -4.50
N PRO A 226 -7.52 16.56 -3.87
CA PRO A 226 -6.38 16.64 -2.96
C PRO A 226 -6.56 15.71 -1.77
N LEU A 227 -5.52 14.95 -1.42
CA LEU A 227 -5.49 14.14 -0.21
C LEU A 227 -4.79 14.89 0.92
N ARG A 228 -5.14 14.55 2.16
CA ARG A 228 -4.48 15.03 3.38
C ARG A 228 -4.08 13.85 4.24
N TYR A 229 -3.01 13.99 4.98
CA TYR A 229 -2.62 13.01 5.99
C TYR A 229 -3.55 13.13 7.20
N ARG A 230 -4.25 12.05 7.56
CA ARG A 230 -5.21 12.04 8.68
C ARG A 230 -5.02 10.83 9.59
N GLY A 231 -5.29 11.04 10.87
CA GLY A 231 -5.13 10.04 11.92
C GLY A 231 -5.60 10.53 13.28
N ILE A 232 -5.91 9.59 14.17
CA ILE A 232 -6.23 9.89 15.57
C ILE A 232 -5.36 9.01 16.49
N PRO A 233 -4.29 9.57 17.08
CA PRO A 233 -3.61 10.81 16.65
C PRO A 233 -2.78 10.59 15.37
N THR A 234 -2.25 11.66 14.80
CA THR A 234 -1.28 11.62 13.70
C THR A 234 0.14 11.36 14.23
N TYR A 235 0.93 10.64 13.44
CA TYR A 235 2.32 10.32 13.79
C TYR A 235 3.22 10.48 12.55
N PRO A 236 3.50 11.74 12.16
CA PRO A 236 4.34 12.00 11.01
C PRO A 236 5.75 11.47 11.26
N SER A 237 6.33 10.88 10.22
CA SER A 237 7.72 10.43 10.25
C SER A 237 8.35 10.61 8.89
N GLU A 238 9.68 10.71 8.86
CA GLU A 238 10.41 10.81 7.59
C GLU A 238 10.14 9.62 6.66
N ALA A 239 10.00 8.42 7.22
CA ALA A 239 9.67 7.23 6.45
C ALA A 239 8.28 7.33 5.80
N ALA A 240 7.28 7.81 6.54
CA ALA A 240 5.94 8.05 6.01
C ALA A 240 5.97 9.12 4.91
N PHE A 241 6.66 10.24 5.15
CA PHE A 241 6.80 11.31 4.16
C PHE A 241 7.44 10.79 2.86
N ARG A 242 8.56 10.07 2.95
CA ARG A 242 9.25 9.50 1.77
C ARG A 242 8.37 8.51 1.02
N LEU A 243 7.61 7.67 1.73
CA LEU A 243 6.68 6.74 1.09
C LEU A 243 5.58 7.51 0.35
N PHE A 244 4.94 8.46 1.00
CA PHE A 244 3.89 9.28 0.38
C PHE A 244 4.43 10.05 -0.82
N SER A 245 5.60 10.67 -0.68
CA SER A 245 6.30 11.40 -1.75
C SER A 245 6.65 10.55 -2.96
N SER A 246 6.70 9.22 -2.82
CA SER A 246 6.93 8.32 -3.95
C SER A 246 5.69 8.18 -4.84
N PHE A 247 4.49 8.36 -4.29
CA PHE A 247 3.22 8.19 -5.00
C PHE A 247 2.44 9.51 -5.17
N PHE A 248 2.73 10.52 -4.35
CA PHE A 248 2.03 11.80 -4.32
C PHE A 248 3.02 12.96 -4.15
N THR A 249 2.78 14.08 -4.80
CA THR A 249 3.55 15.32 -4.67
C THR A 249 3.00 16.14 -3.48
N PRO A 250 3.80 16.40 -2.44
CA PRO A 250 3.38 17.25 -1.33
C PRO A 250 3.39 18.72 -1.71
N GLN A 251 2.37 19.44 -1.27
CA GLN A 251 2.23 20.88 -1.39
C GLN A 251 1.88 21.47 -0.03
N ALA A 252 2.51 22.59 0.32
CA ALA A 252 2.25 23.28 1.57
C ALA A 252 1.69 24.69 1.30
N PRO A 253 0.78 25.18 2.15
CA PRO A 253 0.28 26.54 2.05
C PRO A 253 1.40 27.58 2.13
N GLY A 254 1.26 28.67 1.37
CA GLY A 254 2.15 29.83 1.44
C GLY A 254 3.62 29.56 1.06
N GLY A 255 3.90 28.49 0.29
CA GLY A 255 5.27 28.15 -0.13
C GLY A 255 6.17 27.63 0.98
N SER A 256 5.61 27.28 2.14
CA SER A 256 6.37 26.68 3.23
C SER A 256 6.97 25.32 2.83
N ASN A 257 8.00 24.87 3.54
CA ASN A 257 8.59 23.56 3.27
C ASN A 257 7.60 22.44 3.66
N PRO A 258 7.15 21.58 2.71
CA PRO A 258 6.15 20.56 3.03
C PRO A 258 6.63 19.49 4.01
N PHE A 259 7.93 19.17 4.01
CA PHE A 259 8.51 18.21 4.95
C PHE A 259 8.47 18.77 6.38
N THR A 260 8.93 20.00 6.58
CA THR A 260 8.87 20.66 7.91
C THR A 260 7.44 20.76 8.43
N LEU A 261 6.48 21.11 7.56
CA LEU A 261 5.07 21.17 7.93
C LEU A 261 4.51 19.79 8.27
N PHE A 262 4.85 18.76 7.49
CA PHE A 262 4.44 17.39 7.74
C PHE A 262 4.95 16.86 9.07
N MET A 263 6.21 17.14 9.43
CA MET A 263 6.82 16.64 10.66
C MET A 263 6.23 17.23 11.95
N ASN A 264 5.37 18.26 11.86
CA ASN A 264 4.62 18.80 12.99
C ASN A 264 3.27 18.06 13.12
N PRO A 265 3.04 17.24 14.16
CA PRO A 265 1.80 16.46 14.30
C PRO A 265 0.51 17.29 14.29
N GLU A 266 0.53 18.51 14.84
CA GLU A 266 -0.63 19.41 14.90
C GLU A 266 -0.98 20.02 13.54
N ARG A 267 -0.02 20.01 12.61
CA ARG A 267 -0.12 20.68 11.31
C ARG A 267 0.09 19.73 10.14
N SER A 268 0.36 18.45 10.38
CA SER A 268 0.70 17.48 9.35
C SER A 268 -0.42 17.27 8.33
N ASN A 269 -1.67 17.47 8.75
CA ASN A 269 -2.87 17.42 7.90
C ASN A 269 -3.03 18.65 6.97
N GLN A 270 -2.22 19.70 7.15
CA GLN A 270 -2.23 20.90 6.30
C GLN A 270 -1.45 20.68 4.99
N VAL A 271 -0.61 19.66 4.92
CA VAL A 271 0.06 19.27 3.67
C VAL A 271 -0.96 18.64 2.74
N ILE A 272 -1.07 19.21 1.54
CA ILE A 272 -1.89 18.70 0.44
C ILE A 272 -1.04 17.73 -0.38
N TRP A 273 -1.62 16.60 -0.73
CA TRP A 273 -0.97 15.57 -1.53
C TRP A 273 -1.74 15.40 -2.84
N LEU A 274 -1.06 15.68 -3.95
CA LEU A 274 -1.59 15.47 -5.30
C LEU A 274 -0.92 14.27 -5.96
N PRO A 275 -1.55 13.59 -6.91
CA PRO A 275 -0.91 12.47 -7.62
C PRO A 275 0.44 12.86 -8.22
N ALA A 276 1.50 12.11 -7.90
CA ALA A 276 2.78 12.22 -8.59
C ALA A 276 2.65 11.72 -10.04
N GLY A 277 3.35 12.36 -10.98
CA GLY A 277 3.31 11.99 -12.40
C GLY A 277 4.04 10.67 -12.73
N THR A 278 4.98 10.27 -11.87
CA THR A 278 5.83 9.09 -12.09
C THR A 278 5.93 8.24 -10.81
N PRO A 279 4.83 7.58 -10.39
CA PRO A 279 4.88 6.67 -9.25
C PRO A 279 5.81 5.47 -9.55
N PRO A 280 6.34 4.78 -8.52
CA PRO A 280 7.06 3.54 -8.70
C PRO A 280 6.12 2.44 -9.21
N ILE A 281 6.61 1.65 -10.17
CA ILE A 281 5.83 0.61 -10.86
C ILE A 281 6.64 -0.67 -10.89
N ARG A 282 5.99 -1.79 -10.55
CA ARG A 282 6.63 -3.09 -10.40
C ARG A 282 6.41 -4.00 -11.61
N TYR A 283 7.45 -4.76 -11.93
CA TYR A 283 7.49 -5.77 -12.99
C TYR A 283 8.07 -7.05 -12.39
N PHE A 284 7.34 -8.15 -12.51
CA PHE A 284 7.80 -9.44 -12.02
C PHE A 284 8.44 -10.21 -13.16
N ASP A 285 9.64 -10.73 -12.90
CA ASP A 285 10.29 -11.71 -13.75
C ASP A 285 10.26 -13.07 -13.02
N GLN A 286 9.32 -13.92 -13.41
CA GLN A 286 9.18 -15.23 -12.79
C GLN A 286 10.39 -16.14 -13.04
N ARG A 287 11.08 -15.98 -14.18
CA ARG A 287 12.22 -16.83 -14.55
C ARG A 287 13.44 -16.53 -13.70
N ALA A 288 13.69 -15.25 -13.45
CA ALA A 288 14.77 -14.79 -12.58
C ALA A 288 14.39 -14.81 -11.10
N GLY A 289 13.12 -15.03 -10.76
CA GLY A 289 12.62 -14.92 -9.38
C GLY A 289 12.84 -13.51 -8.82
N ALA A 290 12.68 -12.48 -9.66
CA ALA A 290 13.01 -11.10 -9.35
C ALA A 290 11.84 -10.16 -9.61
N CYS A 291 11.79 -9.06 -8.87
CA CYS A 291 10.90 -7.94 -9.12
C CYS A 291 11.72 -6.67 -9.35
N LEU A 292 11.49 -6.04 -10.50
CA LEU A 292 12.08 -4.76 -10.86
C LEU A 292 11.05 -3.66 -10.55
N THR A 293 11.49 -2.63 -9.83
CA THR A 293 10.71 -1.41 -9.63
C THR A 293 11.32 -0.30 -10.47
N LEU A 294 10.54 0.27 -11.38
CA LEU A 294 10.93 1.42 -12.18
C LEU A 294 10.17 2.67 -11.71
N GLN A 295 10.82 3.83 -11.76
CA GLN A 295 10.20 5.11 -11.46
C GLN A 295 10.64 6.12 -12.52
N GLY A 296 9.68 6.75 -13.21
CA GLY A 296 9.97 7.64 -14.33
C GLY A 296 10.76 6.95 -15.46
N GLY A 297 10.50 5.66 -15.70
CA GLY A 297 11.21 4.84 -16.68
C GLY A 297 12.61 4.38 -16.27
N MET A 298 13.13 4.80 -15.12
CA MET A 298 14.45 4.42 -14.64
C MET A 298 14.37 3.32 -13.58
N LEU A 299 15.35 2.43 -13.54
CA LEU A 299 15.45 1.45 -12.47
C LEU A 299 15.59 2.16 -11.12
N HIS A 300 14.69 1.84 -10.20
CA HIS A 300 14.69 2.35 -8.83
C HIS A 300 15.23 1.30 -7.85
N LYS A 301 14.75 0.06 -7.98
CA LYS A 301 15.05 -1.05 -7.06
C LYS A 301 14.87 -2.41 -7.74
N VAL A 302 15.62 -3.41 -7.27
CA VAL A 302 15.42 -4.83 -7.60
C VAL A 302 15.34 -5.65 -6.33
N THR A 303 14.34 -6.53 -6.24
CA THR A 303 14.21 -7.52 -5.18
C THR A 303 14.33 -8.91 -5.78
N VAL A 304 15.13 -9.80 -5.18
CA VAL A 304 15.27 -11.19 -5.60
C VAL A 304 14.67 -12.08 -4.51
N ALA A 305 13.73 -12.95 -4.87
CA ALA A 305 12.94 -13.72 -3.90
C ALA A 305 13.80 -14.74 -3.12
N SER A 306 14.82 -15.31 -3.76
CA SER A 306 15.74 -16.27 -3.15
C SER A 306 16.87 -15.61 -2.34
N ASP A 307 16.89 -14.28 -2.25
CA ASP A 307 17.91 -13.57 -1.49
C ASP A 307 17.67 -13.70 0.01
N SER A 308 18.53 -14.46 0.68
CA SER A 308 18.41 -14.76 2.11
C SER A 308 18.51 -13.54 3.02
N SER A 309 19.02 -12.41 2.52
CA SER A 309 19.05 -11.17 3.29
C SER A 309 17.71 -10.47 3.38
N GLY A 310 16.77 -10.77 2.46
CA GLY A 310 15.51 -10.05 2.34
C GLY A 310 15.66 -8.56 1.97
N LEU A 311 16.87 -8.11 1.64
CA LEU A 311 17.17 -6.72 1.30
C LEU A 311 17.12 -6.52 -0.21
N SER A 312 16.53 -5.40 -0.63
CA SER A 312 16.54 -5.01 -2.03
C SER A 312 17.86 -4.35 -2.45
N TYR A 313 18.17 -4.45 -3.74
CA TYR A 313 19.25 -3.72 -4.40
C TYR A 313 18.70 -2.39 -4.93
N MET A 314 19.41 -1.30 -4.69
CA MET A 314 18.94 0.04 -5.06
C MET A 314 19.69 0.60 -6.25
N SER A 315 19.03 1.41 -7.07
CA SER A 315 19.74 2.19 -8.09
C SER A 315 20.68 3.21 -7.43
N PRO A 316 21.94 3.34 -7.90
CA PRO A 316 22.87 4.34 -7.39
C PRO A 316 22.46 5.77 -7.76
N LYS A 317 21.65 5.94 -8.81
CA LYS A 317 21.35 7.26 -9.36
C LYS A 317 20.73 8.20 -8.32
N GLY A 318 21.33 9.39 -8.19
CA GLY A 318 20.85 10.45 -7.29
C GLY A 318 21.05 10.17 -5.80
N ARG A 319 21.83 9.14 -5.44
CA ARG A 319 22.14 8.80 -4.04
C ARG A 319 23.58 9.19 -3.70
N ARG A 320 23.77 9.68 -2.48
CA ARG A 320 25.12 9.87 -1.92
C ARG A 320 25.71 8.58 -1.36
N PHE A 321 24.85 7.68 -0.86
CA PHE A 321 25.22 6.40 -0.27
C PHE A 321 24.24 5.32 -0.71
N LEU A 322 24.77 4.11 -0.93
CA LEU A 322 23.97 2.93 -1.22
C LEU A 322 23.56 2.25 0.09
N PRO A 323 22.25 1.99 0.31
CA PRO A 323 21.82 1.19 1.45
C PRO A 323 22.52 -0.18 1.45
N CYS A 324 23.23 -0.49 2.53
CA CYS A 324 23.94 -1.76 2.73
C CYS A 324 24.98 -2.13 1.65
N ASP A 325 25.49 -1.13 0.90
CA ASP A 325 26.40 -1.31 -0.24
C ASP A 325 25.83 -2.19 -1.37
N ARG A 326 24.50 -2.20 -1.53
CA ARG A 326 23.79 -3.01 -2.53
C ARG A 326 23.26 -2.15 -3.66
N SER A 327 23.78 -2.35 -4.88
CA SER A 327 23.32 -1.64 -6.06
C SER A 327 22.72 -2.55 -7.13
N ALA A 328 21.78 -1.99 -7.89
CA ALA A 328 21.27 -2.58 -9.11
C ALA A 328 21.37 -1.57 -10.26
N GLU A 329 21.85 -2.03 -11.40
CA GLU A 329 21.93 -1.25 -12.63
C GLU A 329 21.50 -2.07 -13.84
N ILE A 330 20.99 -1.39 -14.87
CA ILE A 330 20.66 -2.02 -16.15
C ILE A 330 21.90 -1.94 -17.04
N ALA A 331 22.33 -3.08 -17.58
CA ALA A 331 23.41 -3.19 -18.56
C ALA A 331 22.95 -4.07 -19.73
N GLY A 332 22.61 -3.43 -20.85
CA GLY A 332 21.97 -4.05 -22.01
C GLY A 332 20.66 -4.73 -21.62
N ARG A 333 20.56 -6.05 -21.88
CA ARG A 333 19.39 -6.88 -21.53
C ARG A 333 19.48 -7.52 -20.14
N HIS A 334 20.38 -7.04 -19.30
CA HIS A 334 20.62 -7.64 -17.99
C HIS A 334 20.49 -6.58 -16.91
N VAL A 335 20.19 -7.07 -15.71
CA VAL A 335 20.36 -6.31 -14.49
C VAL A 335 21.62 -6.83 -13.81
N ILE A 336 22.54 -5.93 -13.50
CA ILE A 336 23.71 -6.21 -12.70
C ILE A 336 23.38 -5.88 -11.25
N LEU A 337 23.43 -6.89 -10.40
CA LEU A 337 23.32 -6.76 -8.96
C LEU A 337 24.72 -6.79 -8.37
N LYS A 338 25.07 -5.75 -7.61
CA LYS A 338 26.31 -5.69 -6.88
C LYS A 338 26.00 -5.68 -5.39
N ASP A 339 26.62 -6.60 -4.68
CA ASP A 339 26.65 -6.65 -3.23
C ASP A 339 28.12 -6.68 -2.79
N ARG A 340 28.68 -5.48 -2.54
CA ARG A 340 30.12 -5.26 -2.38
C ARG A 340 30.94 -5.86 -3.53
N ASP A 341 31.71 -6.91 -3.27
CA ASP A 341 32.59 -7.56 -4.24
C ASP A 341 31.87 -8.63 -5.07
N ARG A 342 30.66 -9.02 -4.67
CA ARG A 342 29.86 -10.00 -5.39
C ARG A 342 29.05 -9.30 -6.49
N LEU A 343 29.29 -9.70 -7.72
CA LEU A 343 28.52 -9.29 -8.88
C LEU A 343 27.67 -10.46 -9.38
N THR A 344 26.37 -10.23 -9.53
CA THR A 344 25.42 -11.20 -10.09
C THR A 344 24.74 -10.58 -11.29
N ARG A 345 24.75 -11.29 -12.43
CA ARG A 345 24.09 -10.87 -13.66
C ARG A 345 22.76 -11.60 -13.78
N LEU A 346 21.67 -10.86 -13.75
CA LEU A 346 20.33 -11.38 -13.98
C LEU A 346 19.90 -11.13 -15.42
N ALA A 347 19.55 -12.19 -16.14
CA ALA A 347 18.83 -12.08 -17.41
C ALA A 347 17.36 -11.87 -17.08
N VAL A 348 16.82 -10.70 -17.42
CA VAL A 348 15.45 -10.31 -17.07
C VAL A 348 14.73 -9.71 -18.28
N THR A 349 13.41 -9.86 -18.33
CA THR A 349 12.57 -9.13 -19.29
C THR A 349 12.49 -7.67 -18.86
N LEU A 350 13.23 -6.80 -19.55
CA LEU A 350 13.16 -5.35 -19.30
C LEU A 350 11.94 -4.73 -20.00
N PRO A 351 11.25 -3.77 -19.35
CA PRO A 351 10.25 -2.94 -20.02
C PRO A 351 10.87 -2.16 -21.19
N HIS A 352 10.12 -2.00 -22.28
CA HIS A 352 10.59 -1.26 -23.46
C HIS A 352 11.08 0.15 -23.10
N GLY A 353 12.27 0.51 -23.57
CA GLY A 353 12.82 1.86 -23.39
C GLY A 353 13.48 2.12 -22.03
N SER A 354 13.77 1.08 -21.23
CA SER A 354 14.52 1.23 -19.97
C SER A 354 15.94 1.75 -20.25
N PRO A 355 16.27 3.01 -19.89
CA PRO A 355 17.55 3.60 -20.22
C PRO A 355 18.64 3.04 -19.30
N GLU A 356 19.83 2.83 -19.85
CA GLU A 356 21.03 2.59 -19.04
C GLU A 356 21.33 3.85 -18.21
N PRO A 357 21.39 3.75 -16.87
CA PRO A 357 21.85 4.86 -16.07
C PRO A 357 23.35 5.11 -16.32
N PRO A 358 23.83 6.36 -16.30
CA PRO A 358 25.27 6.63 -16.36
C PRO A 358 25.97 5.95 -15.18
N GLY A 359 27.09 5.28 -15.46
CA GLY A 359 27.89 4.58 -14.46
C GLY A 359 28.62 5.55 -13.55
N GLU A 360 27.99 5.95 -12.45
CA GLU A 360 28.66 6.70 -11.38
C GLU A 360 29.09 5.74 -10.27
N SER A 361 30.40 5.74 -9.98
CA SER A 361 30.93 5.05 -8.82
C SER A 361 30.56 5.83 -7.55
N LEU A 362 29.78 5.21 -6.67
CA LEU A 362 29.43 5.79 -5.38
C LEU A 362 30.39 5.35 -4.27
N ALA A 363 30.62 6.24 -3.33
CA ALA A 363 31.35 5.94 -2.11
C ALA A 363 30.61 4.86 -1.30
N MET A 364 31.38 3.91 -0.75
CA MET A 364 30.86 2.90 0.16
C MET A 364 30.28 3.55 1.42
N SER A 365 29.19 2.97 1.92
CA SER A 365 28.60 3.42 3.18
C SER A 365 29.56 3.08 4.33
N PRO A 366 29.80 4.00 5.29
CA PRO A 366 30.58 3.68 6.49
C PRO A 366 29.87 2.70 7.44
N ALA A 367 28.57 2.45 7.22
CA ALA A 367 27.75 1.51 8.00
C ALA A 367 27.18 0.40 7.11
N ASP A 368 27.41 -0.86 7.49
CA ASP A 368 26.88 -2.06 6.84
C ASP A 368 26.35 -3.05 7.89
N TRP A 369 25.26 -3.75 7.60
CA TRP A 369 24.69 -4.75 8.50
C TRP A 369 25.69 -5.85 8.86
N ARG A 370 26.68 -6.13 7.99
CA ARG A 370 27.75 -7.10 8.24
C ARG A 370 28.70 -6.68 9.36
N SER A 371 28.78 -5.39 9.69
CA SER A 371 29.52 -4.95 10.89
C SER A 371 28.77 -5.26 12.18
N ILE A 372 27.45 -5.49 12.10
CA ILE A 372 26.58 -5.88 13.21
C ILE A 372 26.48 -7.41 13.29
N PHE A 373 26.33 -8.08 12.14
CA PHE A 373 26.22 -9.53 12.02
C PHE A 373 27.49 -10.15 11.43
N VAL A 374 28.58 -10.10 12.22
CA VAL A 374 29.92 -10.53 11.81
C VAL A 374 29.98 -12.01 11.38
N GLN A 375 29.15 -12.86 11.99
CA GLN A 375 29.06 -14.29 11.65
C GLN A 375 28.09 -14.60 10.49
N GLY A 376 27.59 -13.57 9.80
CA GLY A 376 26.54 -13.68 8.79
C GLY A 376 25.15 -13.43 9.38
N ILE A 377 24.16 -13.30 8.50
CA ILE A 377 22.76 -13.10 8.92
C ILE A 377 22.34 -14.33 9.72
N PRO A 378 21.86 -14.16 10.97
CA PRO A 378 21.39 -15.28 11.75
C PRO A 378 20.30 -16.00 10.94
N LEU A 379 20.47 -17.31 10.77
CA LEU A 379 19.41 -18.16 10.26
C LEU A 379 18.26 -18.03 11.25
N ILE A 380 17.20 -17.33 10.84
CA ILE A 380 15.92 -17.38 11.53
C ILE A 380 15.23 -18.60 10.91
N PRO A 381 15.28 -19.79 11.53
CA PRO A 381 14.47 -20.89 11.06
C PRO A 381 13.02 -20.42 11.03
N PRO A 382 12.21 -20.82 10.03
CA PRO A 382 10.77 -20.62 10.11
C PRO A 382 10.27 -21.44 11.30
N ALA A 383 10.24 -20.83 12.48
CA ALA A 383 9.78 -21.45 13.70
C ALA A 383 8.29 -21.12 13.86
N ASP A 384 7.47 -22.18 13.76
CA ASP A 384 6.10 -22.36 14.27
C ASP A 384 5.06 -21.22 14.07
#